data_AF-A0AB40B0R7-F1
#
_entry.id   AF-A0AB40B0R7-F1
#
_cell.length_a   1.000
_cell.length_b   1.000
_cell.length_c   1.000
_cell.angle_alpha   90.00
_cell.angle_beta   90.00
_cell.angle_gamma   90.00
#
_symmetry.space_group_name_H-M   'P 1'
#
loop_
_entity.id
_entity.type
_entity.pdbx_description
1 polymer ?
#
loop_
_entity_poly.entity_id
_entity_poly.type
_entity_poly.pdbx_seq_one_letter_code
_entity_poly.pdbx_strand_id
1 'polypeptide(L)'
;MRSMPCSSDVCEEELACLTEGYTGADIKLICREAAIAALEESLEAVEVSMAHFKIGIGKVQPSNIQFYQELAAQFRRLVDSRAIRDE
;
A
#
# COMPACT_ATOMS: atom_id res chain seq x y z
N MET A 1 5.09 -3.54 -7.77
CA MET A 1 6.44 -4.15 -7.81
C MET A 1 6.70 -5.02 -9.03
N ARG A 2 5.76 -5.86 -9.52
CA ARG A 2 6.03 -6.78 -10.65
C ARG A 2 6.57 -6.16 -11.96
N SER A 3 6.41 -4.86 -12.16
CA SER A 3 6.92 -4.12 -13.33
C SER A 3 8.08 -3.17 -13.00
N MET A 4 8.56 -3.16 -11.77
CA MET A 4 9.61 -2.28 -11.27
C MET A 4 10.83 -3.14 -10.91
N PRO A 5 11.98 -2.95 -11.56
CA PRO A 5 13.21 -3.64 -11.17
C PRO A 5 13.56 -3.26 -9.73
N CYS A 6 13.69 -4.26 -8.87
CA CYS A 6 14.02 -4.09 -7.46
C CYS A 6 15.35 -4.79 -7.21
N SER A 7 16.22 -4.14 -6.43
CA SER A 7 17.48 -4.72 -6.02
C SER A 7 17.25 -5.90 -5.06
N SER A 8 18.22 -6.80 -5.00
CA SER A 8 18.18 -8.01 -4.14
C SER A 8 18.08 -7.72 -2.64
N ASP A 9 18.32 -6.49 -2.20
CA ASP A 9 18.16 -6.07 -0.81
C ASP A 9 16.70 -5.84 -0.41
N VAL A 10 15.76 -5.84 -1.37
CA VAL A 10 14.34 -5.65 -1.14
C VAL A 10 13.69 -6.86 -0.46
N CYS A 11 13.26 -6.66 0.80
CA CYS A 11 12.54 -7.65 1.59
C CYS A 11 11.04 -7.35 1.59
N GLU A 12 10.25 -8.24 0.98
CA GLU A 12 8.80 -8.11 0.87
C GLU A 12 8.12 -8.20 2.25
N GLU A 13 8.66 -9.01 3.16
CA GLU A 13 8.16 -9.15 4.53
C GLU A 13 8.35 -7.87 5.34
N GLU A 14 9.51 -7.21 5.22
CA GLU A 14 9.77 -5.92 5.88
C GLU A 14 8.81 -4.85 5.33
N LEU A 15 8.62 -4.79 4.01
CA LEU A 15 7.69 -3.86 3.39
C LEU A 15 6.25 -4.08 3.84
N ALA A 16 5.82 -5.33 3.97
CA ALA A 16 4.49 -5.66 4.48
C ALA A 16 4.29 -5.14 5.92
N CYS A 17 5.29 -5.32 6.79
CA CYS A 17 5.26 -4.79 8.16
C CYS A 17 5.25 -3.25 8.20
N LEU A 18 6.09 -2.60 7.38
CA LEU A 18 6.21 -1.13 7.36
C LEU A 18 4.98 -0.43 6.75
N THR A 19 4.17 -1.16 5.99
CA THR A 19 3.00 -0.62 5.29
C THR A 19 1.68 -1.17 5.82
N GLU A 20 1.67 -1.66 7.05
CA GLU A 20 0.43 -2.03 7.73
C GLU A 20 -0.52 -0.82 7.81
N GLY A 21 -1.79 -1.03 7.45
CA GLY A 21 -2.81 0.03 7.39
C GLY A 21 -2.82 0.85 6.10
N TYR A 22 -1.88 0.63 5.18
CA TYR A 22 -1.89 1.27 3.86
C TYR A 22 -2.85 0.55 2.91
N THR A 23 -3.57 1.32 2.10
CA THR A 23 -4.42 0.76 1.04
C THR A 23 -3.60 0.42 -0.19
N GLY A 24 -4.14 -0.38 -1.12
CA GLY A 24 -3.47 -0.66 -2.39
C GLY A 24 -3.14 0.59 -3.21
N ALA A 25 -3.92 1.67 -3.07
CA ALA A 25 -3.63 2.96 -3.68
C ALA A 25 -2.40 3.63 -3.04
N ASP A 26 -2.32 3.60 -1.71
CA ASP A 26 -1.16 4.14 -0.98
C ASP A 26 0.11 3.35 -1.30
N ILE A 27 0.03 2.01 -1.37
CA ILE A 27 1.16 1.16 -1.81
C ILE A 27 1.63 1.52 -3.22
N LYS A 28 0.69 1.78 -4.14
CA LYS A 28 1.04 2.21 -5.50
C LYS A 28 1.75 3.56 -5.50
N LEU A 29 1.31 4.48 -4.65
CA LEU A 29 1.98 5.78 -4.49
C LEU A 29 3.37 5.62 -3.87
N ILE A 30 3.53 4.79 -2.85
CA ILE A 30 4.84 4.46 -2.25
C ILE A 30 5.80 3.94 -3.32
N CYS A 31 5.36 2.99 -4.16
CA CYS A 31 6.20 2.48 -5.24
C CYS A 31 6.66 3.60 -6.19
N ARG A 32 5.77 4.53 -6.53
CA ARG A 32 6.11 5.68 -7.38
C ARG A 32 7.14 6.58 -6.70
N GLU A 33 6.94 6.92 -5.43
CA GLU A 33 7.87 7.76 -4.66
C GLU A 33 9.23 7.09 -4.49
N ALA A 34 9.28 5.75 -4.33
CA ALA A 34 10.53 5.00 -4.27
C ALA A 34 11.29 5.05 -5.61
N ALA A 35 10.59 4.92 -6.75
CA ALA A 35 11.22 5.08 -8.06
C ALA A 35 11.74 6.50 -8.30
N ILE A 36 11.01 7.52 -7.85
CA ILE A 36 11.46 8.91 -7.90
C ILE A 36 12.72 9.08 -7.03
N ALA A 37 12.72 8.54 -5.80
CA ALA A 37 13.88 8.58 -4.92
C ALA A 37 15.13 7.93 -5.55
N ALA A 38 14.96 6.81 -6.28
CA ALA A 38 16.05 6.18 -7.01
C ALA A 38 16.62 7.09 -8.12
N LEU A 39 15.74 7.76 -8.87
CA LEU A 39 16.14 8.70 -9.92
C LEU A 39 16.76 9.99 -9.37
N GLU A 40 16.32 10.44 -8.18
CA GLU A 40 16.93 11.56 -7.46
C GLU A 40 18.34 11.21 -6.96
N GLU A 41 18.59 9.95 -6.57
CA GLU A 41 19.92 9.46 -6.22
C GLU A 41 20.83 9.34 -7.44
N SER A 42 20.33 8.76 -8.55
CA SER A 42 21.07 8.64 -9.81
C SER A 42 20.14 8.58 -11.02
N LEU A 43 20.38 9.42 -12.02
CA LEU A 43 19.63 9.40 -13.28
C LEU A 43 19.85 8.10 -14.09
N GLU A 44 20.91 7.35 -13.79
CA GLU A 44 21.21 6.06 -14.40
C GLU A 44 20.70 4.89 -13.54
N ALA A 45 19.92 5.15 -12.48
CA ALA A 45 19.38 4.11 -11.63
C ALA A 45 18.52 3.12 -12.43
N VAL A 46 18.91 1.84 -12.38
CA VAL A 46 18.23 0.75 -13.08
C VAL A 46 17.30 -0.04 -12.15
N GLU A 47 17.52 0.06 -10.84
CA GLU A 47 16.83 -0.71 -9.80
C GLU A 47 16.45 0.17 -8.61
N VAL A 48 15.42 -0.25 -7.88
CA VAL A 48 14.97 0.37 -6.63
C VAL A 48 15.40 -0.48 -5.44
N SER A 49 16.14 0.10 -4.49
CA SER A 49 16.62 -0.55 -3.27
C SER A 49 15.65 -0.36 -2.09
N MET A 50 15.93 -1.02 -0.95
CA MET A 50 15.15 -0.80 0.27
C MET A 50 15.22 0.64 0.79
N ALA A 51 16.35 1.30 0.60
CA ALA A 51 16.52 2.69 1.05
C ALA A 51 15.51 3.62 0.35
N HIS A 52 15.31 3.42 -0.96
CA HIS A 52 14.32 4.18 -1.72
C HIS A 52 12.89 3.91 -1.26
N PHE A 53 12.55 2.65 -0.94
CA PHE A 53 11.24 2.33 -0.37
C PHE A 53 11.01 2.99 0.98
N LYS A 54 12.01 3.01 1.86
CA LYS A 54 11.93 3.71 3.16
C LYS A 54 11.67 5.21 2.98
N ILE A 55 12.30 5.84 1.98
CA ILE A 55 12.01 7.22 1.60
C ILE A 55 10.56 7.37 1.12
N GLY A 56 10.11 6.49 0.21
CA GLY A 56 8.76 6.52 -0.32
C GLY A 56 7.68 6.36 0.75
N ILE A 57 7.87 5.44 1.69
CA ILE A 57 6.96 5.23 2.84
C ILE A 57 6.88 6.50 3.69
N GLY A 58 8.02 7.15 3.96
CA GLY A 58 8.04 8.40 4.72
C GLY A 58 7.33 9.58 4.03
N LYS A 59 7.17 9.55 2.70
CA LYS A 59 6.46 10.57 1.93
C LYS A 59 4.95 10.33 1.83
N VAL A 60 4.47 9.10 2.06
CA VAL A 60 3.07 8.73 1.86
C VAL A 60 2.36 8.53 3.19
N GLN A 61 1.32 9.33 3.41
CA GLN A 61 0.39 9.15 4.53
C GLN A 61 -0.64 8.06 4.19
N PRO A 62 -0.93 7.13 5.10
CA PRO A 62 -1.95 6.10 4.86
C PRO A 62 -3.34 6.73 4.74
N SER A 63 -4.13 6.24 3.79
CA SER A 63 -5.49 6.74 3.59
C SER A 63 -6.41 6.37 4.76
N ASN A 64 -7.14 7.37 5.30
CA ASN A 64 -8.15 7.11 6.31
C ASN A 64 -9.41 6.49 5.66
N ILE A 65 -9.54 5.17 5.78
CA ILE A 65 -10.68 4.42 5.28
C ILE A 65 -11.67 3.98 6.38
N GLN A 66 -11.45 4.42 7.63
CA GLN A 66 -12.20 3.95 8.79
C GLN A 66 -13.72 4.18 8.64
N PHE A 67 -14.11 5.37 8.16
CA PHE A 67 -15.51 5.70 7.90
C PHE A 67 -16.18 4.73 6.92
N TYR A 68 -15.49 4.40 5.81
CA TYR A 68 -16.01 3.46 4.82
C TYR A 68 -16.07 2.03 5.37
N GLN A 69 -15.12 1.64 6.22
CA GLN A 69 -15.16 0.33 6.88
C GLN A 69 -16.35 0.20 7.83
N GLU A 70 -16.62 1.22 8.64
CA GLU A 70 -17.78 1.26 9.54
C GLU A 70 -19.09 1.20 8.76
N LEU A 71 -19.21 1.99 7.70
CA LEU A 71 -20.36 1.99 6.82
C LEU A 71 -20.58 0.60 6.19
N ALA A 72 -19.51 -0.01 5.66
CA ALA A 72 -19.57 -1.35 5.07
C ALA A 72 -19.97 -2.42 6.10
N ALA A 73 -19.50 -2.32 7.34
CA ALA A 73 -19.86 -3.23 8.42
C ALA A 73 -21.36 -3.12 8.79
N GLN A 74 -21.90 -1.90 8.82
CA GLN A 74 -23.34 -1.68 9.06
C GLN A 74 -24.20 -2.25 7.93
N PHE A 75 -23.82 -2.00 6.67
CA PHE A 75 -24.54 -2.54 5.51
C PHE A 75 -24.51 -4.06 5.47
N ARG A 76 -23.38 -4.69 5.84
CA ARG A 76 -23.28 -6.15 5.91
C ARG A 76 -24.30 -6.74 6.89
N ARG A 77 -24.43 -6.16 8.09
CA ARG A 77 -25.44 -6.58 9.09
C ARG A 77 -26.88 -6.47 8.55
N LEU A 78 -27.17 -5.42 7.78
CA LEU A 78 -28.48 -5.22 7.18
C LEU A 78 -28.81 -6.25 6.08
N VAL A 79 -27.82 -6.63 5.26
CA VAL A 79 -28.00 -7.68 4.24
C VAL A 79 -28.19 -9.05 4.90
N ASP A 80 -27.37 -9.39 5.90
CA ASP A 80 -27.43 -10.67 6.61
C ASP A 80 -28.74 -10.82 7.41
N SER A 81 -29.23 -9.75 8.03
CA SER A 81 -30.50 -9.76 8.79
C SER A 81 -31.76 -9.87 7.92
N ARG A 82 -31.65 -9.59 6.62
CA ARG A 82 -32.74 -9.79 5.65
C ARG A 82 -32.79 -11.23 5.14
N ALA A 83 -31.63 -11.85 4.94
CA ALA A 83 -31.52 -13.26 4.51
C ALA A 83 -32.15 -14.26 5.51
N ILE A 84 -32.23 -13.91 6.80
CA ILE A 84 -32.84 -14.76 7.85
C ILE A 84 -34.38 -14.67 7.87
N ARG A 85 -34.98 -13.68 7.17
CA ARG A 85 -36.46 -13.48 7.19
C ARG A 85 -37.20 -14.09 6.01
N ASP A 86 -36.49 -14.61 5.01
CA ASP A 86 -37.05 -15.16 3.78
C ASP A 86 -37.08 -16.71 3.77
N GLU A 87 -36.93 -17.38 4.92
CA GLU A 87 -37.13 -18.84 5.11
C GLU A 87 -38.39 -19.17 5.94
#